data_AF-A0A2K8T3L5-F1
#
_entry.id   AF-A0A2K8T3L5-F1
#
_cell.length_a   1.000
_cell.length_b   1.000
_cell.length_c   1.000
_cell.angle_alpha   90.00
_cell.angle_beta   90.00
_cell.angle_gamma   90.00
#
_symmetry.space_group_name_H-M   'P 1'
#
loop_
_entity.id
_entity.type
_entity.pdbx_description
1 polymer ?
#
loop_
_entity_poly.entity_id
_entity_poly.type
_entity_poly.pdbx_seq_one_letter_code
_entity_poly.pdbx_strand_id
1 'polypeptide(L)'
;MRQLVIAERVSLIGHLVSTVFGLVGILLVVPNAQVIFNLSKVGQTAMQWSMAGGGVVYMILGAAGVFLYATRILGLGRALAFLLPSVFISLGSELLGTSTGFPFGHYSYLSGLGYKIAGLVPFTIPLSWFYLGFVSYLLARAGLEVDKKPNLWRHISAIALGALLGVNLASLLPGASSTKAEFVV
;
A
#
# COMPACT_ATOMS: atom_id res chain seq x y z
N MET A 1 -17.17 1.64 -20.64
CA MET A 1 -15.82 1.04 -20.82
C MET A 1 -14.70 2.06 -20.97
N ARG A 2 -14.74 3.01 -21.91
CA ARG A 2 -13.66 4.00 -22.12
C ARG A 2 -13.30 4.82 -20.86
N GLN A 3 -14.29 5.30 -20.12
CA GLN A 3 -14.07 6.10 -18.90
C GLN A 3 -13.37 5.32 -17.79
N LEU A 4 -13.71 4.03 -17.61
CA LEU A 4 -13.06 3.16 -16.62
C LEU A 4 -11.58 2.96 -16.94
N VAL A 5 -11.23 2.77 -18.22
CA VAL A 5 -9.82 2.63 -18.64
C VAL A 5 -9.03 3.92 -18.42
N ILE A 6 -9.65 5.07 -18.66
CA ILE A 6 -9.01 6.37 -18.39
C ILE A 6 -8.77 6.52 -16.88
N ALA A 7 -9.79 6.26 -16.05
CA ALA A 7 -9.67 6.35 -14.60
C ALA A 7 -8.61 5.38 -14.04
N GLU A 8 -8.56 4.14 -14.55
CA GLU A 8 -7.55 3.13 -14.22
C GLU A 8 -6.15 3.68 -14.51
N ARG A 9 -5.92 4.18 -15.74
CA ARG A 9 -4.62 4.72 -16.17
C ARG A 9 -4.20 5.95 -15.36
N VAL A 10 -5.12 6.89 -15.14
CA VAL A 10 -4.84 8.09 -14.34
C VAL A 10 -4.45 7.70 -12.91
N SER A 11 -5.16 6.75 -12.32
CA SER A 11 -4.86 6.25 -10.97
C SER A 11 -3.47 5.59 -10.93
N LEU A 12 -3.15 4.72 -11.89
CA LEU A 12 -1.85 4.05 -11.95
C LEU A 12 -0.69 5.01 -12.22
N ILE A 13 -0.85 5.97 -13.13
CA ILE A 13 0.16 7.00 -13.42
C ILE A 13 0.37 7.86 -12.17
N GLY A 14 -0.70 8.31 -11.52
CA GLY A 14 -0.58 9.11 -10.30
C GLY A 14 0.04 8.33 -9.14
N HIS A 15 -0.27 7.03 -9.00
CA HIS A 15 0.39 6.14 -8.05
C HIS A 15 1.90 6.03 -8.33
N LEU A 16 2.30 5.86 -9.59
CA LEU A 16 3.72 5.80 -9.96
C LEU A 16 4.44 7.13 -9.68
N VAL A 17 3.84 8.26 -10.09
CA VAL A 17 4.42 9.59 -9.87
C VAL A 17 4.59 9.88 -8.39
N SER A 18 3.56 9.61 -7.57
CA SER A 18 3.63 9.80 -6.11
C SER A 18 4.64 8.87 -5.44
N THR A 19 4.76 7.63 -5.92
CA THR A 19 5.77 6.67 -5.43
C THR A 19 7.18 7.16 -5.74
N VAL A 20 7.46 7.55 -7.00
CA VAL A 20 8.77 8.08 -7.40
C VAL A 20 9.11 9.34 -6.62
N PHE A 21 8.15 10.25 -6.47
CA PHE A 21 8.33 11.47 -5.71
C PHE A 21 8.64 11.20 -4.22
N GLY A 22 7.89 10.29 -3.58
CA GLY A 22 8.15 9.86 -2.21
C GLY A 22 9.52 9.19 -2.04
N LEU A 23 9.91 8.33 -2.98
CA LEU A 23 11.22 7.68 -2.99
C LEU A 23 12.36 8.69 -3.15
N VAL A 24 12.23 9.68 -4.03
CA VAL A 24 13.19 10.79 -4.15
C VAL A 24 13.31 11.53 -2.83
N GLY A 25 12.19 11.84 -2.17
CA GLY A 25 12.19 12.45 -0.85
C GLY A 25 12.96 11.63 0.19
N ILE A 26 12.66 10.33 0.31
CA ILE A 26 13.26 9.45 1.32
C ILE A 26 14.72 9.11 1.02
N LEU A 27 15.10 8.89 -0.25
CA LEU A 27 16.43 8.42 -0.62
C LEU A 27 17.42 9.56 -0.86
N LEU A 28 16.97 10.70 -1.36
CA LEU A 28 17.86 11.81 -1.75
C LEU A 28 17.75 13.01 -0.81
N VAL A 29 16.54 13.35 -0.33
CA VAL A 29 16.33 14.58 0.44
C VAL A 29 16.51 14.37 1.94
N VAL A 30 15.85 13.37 2.53
CA VAL A 30 15.89 13.10 3.98
C VAL A 30 17.32 12.80 4.49
N PRO A 31 18.16 12.00 3.80
CA PRO A 31 19.52 11.72 4.26
C PRO A 31 20.45 12.93 4.12
N ASN A 32 20.13 13.86 3.23
CA ASN A 32 20.96 15.02 2.93
C ASN A 32 20.27 16.30 3.43
N ALA A 33 20.17 16.48 4.74
CA ALA A 33 19.45 17.61 5.35
C ALA A 33 19.93 19.00 4.85
N GLN A 34 21.19 19.12 4.44
CA GLN A 34 21.75 20.33 3.81
C GLN A 34 21.06 20.70 2.49
N VAL A 35 20.52 19.72 1.77
CA VAL A 35 19.75 19.93 0.54
C VAL A 35 18.45 20.66 0.87
N ILE A 36 17.78 20.32 1.98
CA ILE A 36 16.52 20.95 2.39
C ILE A 36 16.68 22.46 2.59
N PHE A 37 17.78 22.88 3.24
CA PHE A 37 18.07 24.30 3.48
C PHE A 37 18.40 25.07 2.19
N ASN A 38 18.89 24.38 1.16
CA ASN A 38 19.22 24.96 -0.14
C ASN A 38 18.11 24.77 -1.19
N LEU A 39 16.98 24.15 -0.84
CA LEU A 39 15.84 24.04 -1.74
C LEU A 39 15.26 25.43 -1.99
N SER A 40 14.89 25.69 -3.24
CA SER A 40 14.04 26.83 -3.58
C SER A 40 12.72 26.77 -2.80
N LYS A 41 12.03 27.90 -2.67
CA LYS A 41 10.72 27.97 -2.00
C LYS A 41 9.72 26.93 -2.56
N VAL A 42 9.78 26.68 -3.87
CA VAL A 42 8.98 25.64 -4.53
C VAL A 42 9.36 24.24 -4.05
N GLY A 43 10.66 23.94 -3.93
CA GLY A 43 11.14 22.65 -3.43
C GLY A 43 10.74 22.39 -1.97
N GLN A 44 10.80 23.42 -1.12
CA GLN A 44 10.37 23.32 0.28
C GLN A 44 8.86 23.04 0.38
N THR A 45 8.03 23.76 -0.38
CA THR A 45 6.57 23.51 -0.42
C THR A 45 6.24 22.12 -0.96
N ALA A 46 6.92 21.69 -2.02
CA ALA A 46 6.74 20.34 -2.57
C ALA A 46 7.09 19.26 -1.54
N MET A 47 8.19 19.43 -0.80
CA MET A 47 8.57 18.50 0.27
C MET A 47 7.54 18.46 1.40
N GLN A 48 7.05 19.63 1.84
CA GLN A 48 6.00 19.72 2.85
C GLN A 48 4.73 18.96 2.42
N TRP A 49 4.28 19.14 1.18
CA TRP A 49 3.13 18.41 0.64
C TRP A 49 3.39 16.91 0.54
N SER A 50 4.61 16.52 0.15
CA SER A 50 5.05 15.12 0.13
C SER A 50 4.92 14.48 1.51
N MET A 51 5.45 15.15 2.53
CA MET A 51 5.46 14.64 3.90
C MET A 51 4.05 14.64 4.51
N ALA A 52 3.21 15.61 4.17
CA ALA A 52 1.87 15.74 4.71
C ALA A 52 0.86 14.74 4.10
N GLY A 53 1.01 14.39 2.82
CA GLY A 53 -0.02 13.63 2.11
C GLY A 53 0.46 12.69 1.02
N GLY A 54 1.75 12.65 0.70
CA GLY A 54 2.30 11.76 -0.33
C GLY A 54 1.97 10.29 -0.05
N GLY A 55 2.09 9.89 1.23
CA GLY A 55 1.69 8.58 1.75
C GLY A 55 0.23 8.22 1.46
N VAL A 56 -0.67 9.16 1.67
CA VAL A 56 -2.11 8.96 1.46
C VAL A 56 -2.43 8.86 -0.03
N VAL A 57 -1.90 9.79 -0.82
CA VAL A 57 -2.15 9.88 -2.26
C VAL A 57 -1.70 8.60 -2.97
N TYR A 58 -0.48 8.11 -2.69
CA TYR A 58 0.00 6.90 -3.37
C TYR A 58 -0.85 5.68 -3.03
N MET A 59 -1.24 5.49 -1.76
CA MET A 59 -2.05 4.33 -1.35
C MET A 59 -3.46 4.35 -1.96
N ILE A 60 -4.12 5.52 -1.97
CA ILE A 60 -5.47 5.66 -2.55
C ILE A 60 -5.44 5.42 -4.06
N LEU A 61 -4.49 6.03 -4.76
CA LEU A 61 -4.38 5.87 -6.22
C LEU A 61 -3.99 4.44 -6.61
N GLY A 62 -3.13 3.78 -5.83
CA GLY A 62 -2.80 2.37 -6.00
C GLY A 62 -4.03 1.47 -5.83
N ALA A 63 -4.77 1.64 -4.74
CA ALA A 63 -6.01 0.90 -4.49
C ALA A 63 -7.08 1.14 -5.56
N ALA A 64 -7.30 2.39 -5.95
CA ALA A 64 -8.26 2.74 -6.99
C ALA A 64 -7.87 2.13 -8.35
N GLY A 65 -6.60 2.26 -8.74
CA GLY A 65 -6.10 1.70 -9.99
C GLY A 65 -6.23 0.17 -10.05
N VAL A 66 -5.84 -0.52 -8.98
CA VAL A 66 -5.95 -1.98 -8.89
C VAL A 66 -7.40 -2.45 -8.83
N PHE A 67 -8.28 -1.75 -8.13
CA PHE A 67 -9.71 -2.07 -8.11
C PHE A 67 -10.36 -1.88 -9.48
N LEU A 68 -10.06 -0.78 -10.18
CA LEU A 68 -10.55 -0.52 -11.53
C LEU A 68 -10.03 -1.56 -12.53
N TYR A 69 -8.76 -1.96 -12.41
CA TYR A 69 -8.21 -3.08 -13.17
C TYR A 69 -8.96 -4.39 -12.87
N ALA A 70 -9.12 -4.74 -11.60
CA ALA A 70 -9.76 -5.98 -11.18
C ALA A 70 -11.23 -6.07 -11.65
N THR A 71 -11.97 -4.97 -11.51
CA THR A 71 -13.37 -4.89 -11.97
C THR A 71 -13.47 -5.05 -13.49
N ARG A 72 -12.55 -4.47 -14.26
CA ARG A 72 -12.53 -4.58 -15.72
C ARG A 72 -12.17 -5.98 -16.21
N ILE A 73 -11.22 -6.65 -15.55
CA ILE A 73 -10.69 -7.95 -16.00
C ILE A 73 -11.48 -9.13 -15.43
N LEU A 74 -11.85 -9.08 -14.15
CA LEU A 74 -12.45 -10.21 -13.43
C LEU A 74 -13.94 -10.03 -13.15
N GLY A 75 -14.47 -8.81 -13.34
CA GLY A 75 -15.82 -8.41 -12.95
C GLY A 75 -15.91 -7.93 -11.50
N LEU A 76 -16.95 -7.14 -11.21
CA LEU A 76 -17.15 -6.51 -9.90
C LEU A 76 -17.22 -7.53 -8.75
N GLY A 77 -17.92 -8.65 -8.94
CA GLY A 77 -18.08 -9.67 -7.90
C GLY A 77 -16.75 -10.24 -7.42
N ARG A 78 -15.82 -10.56 -8.35
CA ARG A 78 -14.50 -11.08 -8.01
C ARG A 78 -13.58 -10.00 -7.42
N ALA A 79 -13.69 -8.76 -7.91
CA ALA A 79 -12.98 -7.63 -7.33
C ALA A 79 -13.39 -7.40 -5.87
N LEU A 80 -14.69 -7.41 -5.58
CA LEU A 80 -15.23 -7.29 -4.22
C LEU A 80 -14.89 -8.50 -3.33
N ALA A 81 -14.92 -9.72 -3.89
CA ALA A 81 -14.54 -10.93 -3.17
C ALA A 81 -13.07 -10.93 -2.71
N PHE A 82 -12.20 -10.14 -3.33
CA PHE A 82 -10.84 -9.92 -2.84
C PHE A 82 -10.75 -8.68 -1.94
N LEU A 83 -11.38 -7.57 -2.33
CA LEU A 83 -11.33 -6.30 -1.61
C LEU A 83 -11.91 -6.42 -0.20
N LEU A 84 -13.11 -6.97 -0.04
CA LEU A 84 -13.79 -6.97 1.25
C LEU A 84 -13.04 -7.81 2.28
N PRO A 85 -12.69 -9.09 2.02
CA PRO A 85 -11.91 -9.86 3.00
C PRO A 85 -10.57 -9.21 3.30
N SER A 86 -9.87 -8.70 2.29
CA SER A 86 -8.57 -8.05 2.50
C SER A 86 -8.69 -6.86 3.46
N VAL A 87 -9.65 -5.96 3.23
CA VAL A 87 -9.87 -4.76 4.05
C VAL A 87 -10.30 -5.12 5.47
N PHE A 88 -11.27 -6.03 5.63
CA PHE A 88 -11.80 -6.35 6.96
C PHE A 88 -10.84 -7.19 7.80
N ILE A 89 -10.16 -8.16 7.20
CA ILE A 89 -9.16 -8.98 7.90
C ILE A 89 -7.97 -8.12 8.32
N SER A 90 -7.47 -7.25 7.43
CA SER A 90 -6.36 -6.37 7.77
C SER A 90 -6.77 -5.37 8.83
N LEU A 91 -7.91 -4.67 8.67
CA LEU A 91 -8.35 -3.68 9.64
C LEU A 91 -8.61 -4.32 11.02
N GLY A 92 -9.24 -5.49 11.05
CA GLY A 92 -9.45 -6.24 12.29
C GLY A 92 -8.13 -6.61 12.97
N SER A 93 -7.15 -7.10 12.21
CA SER A 93 -5.83 -7.46 12.73
C SER A 93 -5.03 -6.26 13.23
N GLU A 94 -5.11 -5.13 12.52
CA GLU A 94 -4.45 -3.88 12.88
C GLU A 94 -5.08 -3.25 14.13
N LEU A 95 -6.42 -3.24 14.23
CA LEU A 95 -7.13 -2.75 15.42
C LEU A 95 -6.83 -3.64 16.63
N LEU A 96 -6.82 -4.97 16.45
CA LEU A 96 -6.43 -5.90 17.50
C LEU A 96 -4.97 -5.67 17.93
N GLY A 97 -4.05 -5.51 16.98
CA GLY A 97 -2.63 -5.25 17.24
C GLY A 97 -2.39 -3.96 18.00
N THR A 98 -2.97 -2.85 17.53
CA THR A 98 -2.80 -1.54 18.16
C THR A 98 -3.48 -1.39 19.51
N SER A 99 -4.53 -2.19 19.79
CA SER A 99 -5.23 -2.16 21.08
C SER A 99 -4.68 -3.16 22.11
N THR A 100 -4.26 -4.35 21.66
CA THR A 100 -3.89 -5.47 22.57
C THR A 100 -2.43 -5.89 22.49
N GLY A 101 -1.71 -5.50 21.44
CA GLY A 101 -0.38 -6.00 21.14
C GLY A 101 -0.34 -7.37 20.44
N PHE A 102 -1.47 -8.03 20.18
CA PHE A 102 -1.53 -9.25 19.38
C PHE A 102 -2.13 -8.96 17.99
N PRO A 103 -1.59 -9.49 16.87
CA PRO A 103 -0.51 -10.49 16.75
C PRO A 103 0.90 -9.92 16.56
N PHE A 104 1.08 -8.60 16.50
CA PHE A 104 2.34 -7.97 16.03
C PHE A 104 3.26 -7.40 17.12
N GLY A 105 2.88 -7.49 18.39
CA GLY A 105 3.48 -6.73 19.49
C GLY A 105 2.82 -5.36 19.68
N HIS A 106 3.25 -4.61 20.69
CA HIS A 106 2.77 -3.23 20.92
C HIS A 106 3.43 -2.25 19.93
N TYR A 107 2.59 -1.51 19.21
CA TYR A 107 3.01 -0.43 18.32
C TYR A 107 1.87 0.60 18.19
N SER A 108 2.17 1.76 17.60
CA SER A 108 1.17 2.78 17.31
C SER A 108 1.52 3.48 16.01
N TYR A 109 0.51 3.73 15.18
CA TYR A 109 0.70 4.50 13.96
C TYR A 109 0.98 5.96 14.27
N LEU A 110 1.92 6.55 13.56
CA LEU A 110 2.12 8.00 13.54
C LEU A 110 1.00 8.69 12.74
N SER A 111 0.92 10.01 12.90
CA SER A 111 0.10 10.86 12.05
C SER A 111 0.82 11.08 10.72
N GLY A 112 0.11 10.95 9.59
CA GLY A 112 0.69 11.14 8.25
C GLY A 112 0.09 10.24 7.16
N LEU A 113 -0.68 9.23 7.55
CA LEU A 113 -1.37 8.31 6.63
C LEU A 113 -2.89 8.57 6.59
N GLY A 114 -3.29 9.82 6.84
CA GLY A 114 -4.69 10.24 6.85
C GLY A 114 -5.38 10.01 8.20
N TYR A 115 -6.71 10.06 8.20
CA TYR A 115 -7.49 9.89 9.43
C TYR A 115 -7.41 8.45 9.96
N LYS A 116 -7.52 8.30 11.28
CA LYS A 116 -7.46 7.00 11.94
C LYS A 116 -8.85 6.47 12.26
N ILE A 117 -9.11 5.23 11.90
CA ILE A 117 -10.28 4.46 12.32
C ILE A 117 -10.10 4.13 13.81
N ALA A 118 -11.14 4.45 14.60
CA ALA A 118 -11.12 4.35 16.06
C ALA A 118 -9.95 5.11 16.74
N GLY A 119 -9.34 6.09 16.06
CA GLY A 119 -8.15 6.79 16.57
C GLY A 119 -6.85 5.97 16.52
N LEU A 120 -6.88 4.73 16.04
CA LEU A 120 -5.75 3.80 16.11
C LEU A 120 -5.09 3.55 14.74
N VAL A 121 -5.88 3.16 13.75
CA VAL A 121 -5.36 2.61 12.48
C VAL A 121 -5.71 3.55 11.31
N PRO A 122 -4.73 4.06 10.55
CA PRO A 122 -5.00 4.89 9.38
C PRO A 122 -5.84 4.13 8.33
N PHE A 123 -6.85 4.77 7.77
CA PHE A 123 -7.76 4.11 6.80
C PHE A 123 -7.07 3.63 5.52
N THR A 124 -5.89 4.18 5.21
CA THR A 124 -5.11 3.78 4.03
C THR A 124 -4.39 2.46 4.23
N ILE A 125 -4.16 2.02 5.48
CA ILE A 125 -3.53 0.73 5.78
C ILE A 125 -4.32 -0.44 5.19
N PRO A 126 -5.61 -0.65 5.47
CA PRO A 126 -6.36 -1.76 4.88
C PRO A 126 -6.47 -1.66 3.35
N LEU A 127 -6.47 -0.45 2.77
CA LEU A 127 -6.42 -0.28 1.32
C LEU A 127 -5.08 -0.74 0.74
N SER A 128 -3.98 -0.53 1.47
CA SER A 128 -2.65 -0.99 1.06
C SER A 128 -2.53 -2.51 1.05
N TRP A 129 -3.10 -3.18 2.06
CA TRP A 129 -3.17 -4.64 2.10
C TRP A 129 -3.93 -5.19 0.90
N PHE A 130 -5.03 -4.53 0.50
CA PHE A 130 -5.80 -4.91 -0.68
C PHE A 130 -4.96 -4.84 -1.96
N TYR A 131 -4.42 -3.66 -2.31
CA TYR A 131 -3.81 -3.51 -3.63
C TYR A 131 -2.47 -4.25 -3.74
N LEU A 132 -1.66 -4.26 -2.67
CA LEU A 132 -0.41 -5.03 -2.64
C LEU A 132 -0.67 -6.53 -2.64
N GLY A 133 -1.63 -6.99 -1.82
CA GLY A 133 -2.02 -8.40 -1.78
C GLY A 133 -2.56 -8.88 -3.13
N PHE A 134 -3.38 -8.07 -3.80
CA PHE A 134 -3.94 -8.40 -5.10
C PHE A 134 -2.86 -8.45 -6.19
N VAL A 135 -1.97 -7.45 -6.25
CA VAL A 135 -0.85 -7.45 -7.21
C VAL A 135 0.07 -8.64 -6.98
N SER A 136 0.41 -8.94 -5.72
CA SER A 136 1.26 -10.08 -5.36
C SER A 136 0.61 -11.41 -5.75
N TYR A 137 -0.69 -11.54 -5.54
CA TYR A 137 -1.47 -12.70 -5.98
C TYR A 137 -1.47 -12.85 -7.51
N LEU A 138 -1.63 -11.75 -8.27
CA LEU A 138 -1.56 -11.80 -9.73
C LEU A 138 -0.16 -12.19 -10.23
N LEU A 139 0.90 -11.67 -9.63
CA LEU A 139 2.28 -12.06 -9.95
C LEU A 139 2.49 -13.55 -9.71
N ALA A 140 2.04 -14.07 -8.56
CA ALA A 140 2.13 -15.49 -8.24
C ALA A 140 1.34 -16.36 -9.23
N ARG A 141 0.12 -15.94 -9.60
CA ARG A 141 -0.69 -16.65 -10.61
C ARG A 141 -0.04 -16.68 -11.98
N ALA A 142 0.52 -15.55 -12.41
CA ALA A 142 1.19 -15.43 -13.69
C ALA A 142 2.44 -16.32 -13.73
N GLY A 143 3.29 -16.26 -12.70
CA GLY A 143 4.49 -17.08 -12.58
C GLY A 143 4.21 -18.58 -12.51
N LEU A 144 3.11 -18.97 -11.87
CA LEU A 144 2.67 -20.37 -11.80
C LEU A 144 1.78 -20.79 -12.98
N GLU A 145 1.62 -19.95 -14.01
CA GLU A 145 0.79 -20.20 -15.19
C GLU A 145 -0.61 -20.77 -14.87
N VAL A 146 -1.23 -20.28 -13.78
CA VAL A 146 -2.50 -20.85 -13.25
C VAL A 146 -3.58 -20.87 -14.33
N ASP A 147 -3.65 -19.82 -15.15
CA ASP A 147 -4.68 -19.68 -16.19
C ASP A 147 -4.47 -20.63 -17.38
N LYS A 148 -3.22 -21.02 -17.67
CA LYS A 148 -2.89 -21.95 -18.77
C LYS A 148 -2.97 -23.42 -18.34
N LYS A 149 -2.65 -23.71 -17.08
CA LYS A 149 -2.56 -25.06 -16.52
C LYS A 149 -3.35 -25.12 -15.21
N PRO A 150 -4.69 -25.00 -15.25
CA PRO A 150 -5.49 -24.95 -14.04
C PRO A 150 -5.35 -26.24 -13.24
N ASN A 151 -4.92 -26.10 -11.99
CA ASN A 151 -4.76 -27.20 -11.04
C ASN A 151 -4.98 -26.62 -9.64
N LEU A 152 -5.73 -27.32 -8.78
CA LEU A 152 -5.97 -26.94 -7.40
C LEU A 152 -4.67 -26.58 -6.65
N TRP A 153 -3.62 -27.39 -6.81
CA TRP A 153 -2.33 -27.13 -6.17
C TRP A 153 -1.70 -25.82 -6.66
N ARG A 154 -1.85 -25.48 -7.94
CA ARG A 154 -1.37 -24.19 -8.47
C ARG A 154 -2.17 -23.01 -7.95
N HIS A 155 -3.48 -23.18 -7.73
CA HIS A 155 -4.29 -22.16 -7.06
C HIS A 155 -3.84 -21.94 -5.62
N ILE A 156 -3.65 -23.02 -4.85
CA ILE A 156 -3.16 -22.95 -3.47
C ILE A 156 -1.76 -22.34 -3.42
N SER A 157 -0.84 -22.78 -4.27
CA SER A 157 0.51 -22.23 -4.37
C SER A 157 0.50 -20.76 -4.77
N ALA A 158 -0.41 -20.32 -5.64
CA ALA A 158 -0.53 -18.91 -6.01
C ALA A 158 -1.04 -18.05 -4.85
N ILE A 159 -1.96 -18.56 -4.03
CA ILE A 159 -2.42 -17.88 -2.81
C ILE A 159 -1.26 -17.79 -1.81
N ALA A 160 -0.57 -18.90 -1.53
CA ALA A 160 0.53 -18.94 -0.58
C ALA A 160 1.70 -18.05 -1.03
N LEU A 161 2.13 -18.15 -2.29
CA LEU A 161 3.19 -17.33 -2.86
C LEU A 161 2.78 -15.86 -2.93
N GLY A 162 1.53 -15.57 -3.29
CA GLY A 162 0.99 -14.21 -3.30
C GLY A 162 1.00 -13.58 -1.91
N ALA A 163 0.60 -14.34 -0.88
CA ALA A 163 0.67 -13.88 0.51
C ALA A 163 2.11 -13.64 0.97
N LEU A 164 3.04 -14.55 0.67
CA LEU A 164 4.46 -14.39 1.00
C LEU A 164 5.09 -13.17 0.30
N LEU A 165 4.81 -12.99 -0.99
CA LEU A 165 5.26 -11.82 -1.75
C LEU A 165 4.66 -10.53 -1.18
N GLY A 166 3.37 -10.54 -0.82
CA GLY A 166 2.70 -9.39 -0.22
C GLY A 166 3.33 -8.96 1.10
N VAL A 167 3.62 -9.92 2.00
CA VAL A 167 4.29 -9.66 3.28
C VAL A 167 5.71 -9.12 3.09
N ASN A 168 6.49 -9.74 2.19
CA ASN A 168 7.86 -9.30 1.92
C ASN A 168 7.92 -7.93 1.22
N LEU A 169 6.97 -7.64 0.33
CA LEU A 169 6.90 -6.33 -0.30
C LEU A 169 6.44 -5.26 0.69
N ALA A 170 5.54 -5.61 1.62
CA ALA A 170 5.14 -4.72 2.70
C ALA A 170 6.31 -4.40 3.63
N SER A 171 7.14 -5.38 4.01
CA SER A 171 8.28 -5.16 4.91
C SER A 171 9.38 -4.27 4.32
N LEU A 172 9.45 -4.14 2.99
CA LEU A 172 10.36 -3.23 2.29
C LEU A 172 9.87 -1.78 2.23
N LEU A 173 8.61 -1.50 2.58
CA LEU A 173 8.08 -0.14 2.60
C LEU A 173 8.57 0.62 3.85
N PRO A 174 9.13 1.83 3.71
CA PRO A 174 9.46 2.69 4.84
C PRO A 174 8.20 2.97 5.66
N GLY A 175 8.13 2.42 6.88
CA GLY A 175 6.95 2.44 7.75
C GLY A 175 6.47 1.05 8.20
N ALA A 176 6.88 -0.04 7.53
CA ALA A 176 6.64 -1.41 7.98
C ALA A 176 7.71 -1.92 8.96
N SER A 177 8.88 -1.29 8.98
CA SER A 177 9.74 -1.32 10.15
C SER A 177 9.05 -0.49 11.23
N SER A 178 8.42 -1.17 12.17
CA SER A 178 8.17 -0.64 13.50
C SER A 178 9.48 -0.09 14.05
N THR A 179 9.72 1.21 13.86
CA THR A 179 10.69 1.92 14.66
C THR A 179 10.18 1.80 16.07
N LYS A 180 10.79 0.89 16.84
CA LYS A 180 10.85 1.05 18.30
C LYS A 180 11.30 2.49 18.50
N ALA A 181 10.39 3.33 18.95
CA ALA A 181 10.69 4.72 19.23
C ALA A 181 11.58 4.78 20.48
N GLU A 182 12.86 4.47 20.31
CA GLU A 182 13.92 4.99 21.16
C GLU A 182 14.46 6.24 20.47
N PHE A 183 13.74 7.35 20.64
CA PHE A 183 14.35 8.67 20.57
C PHE A 183 14.26 9.25 21.98
N VAL A 184 15.23 8.88 22.80
CA VAL A 184 15.70 9.70 23.91
C VAL A 184 16.54 10.80 23.29
N VAL A 185 15.99 12.02 23.22
CA VAL A 185 16.69 13.28 23.51
C VAL A 185 15.67 14.19 24.19
#